data_AF-Q4CXN8-F1
#
_entry.id   AF-Q4CXN8-F1
#
_cell.length_a   1.000
_cell.length_b   1.000
_cell.length_c   1.000
_cell.angle_alpha   90.00
_cell.angle_beta   90.00
_cell.angle_gamma   90.00
#
_symmetry.space_group_name_H-M   'P 1'
#
loop_
_entity.id
_entity.type
_entity.pdbx_description
1 polymer ?
#
loop_
_entity_poly.entity_id
_entity_poly.type
_entity_poly.pdbx_seq_one_letter_code
_entity_poly.pdbx_strand_id
1 'polypeptide(L)'
;MSSSKTVTRGRFLAPFCKVACKIEKRSARKLNAVDACIAKTIAEHNASGTDAAVSSTKRYIYEQKQLFHYRVVRFFDECRYLASGEYFRTYSFKDFVWDIRFFTKFLLLFILGTLFGRQSIFPPIDPDSPLALALESKVNPNY
;
A
#
# COMPACT_ATOMS: atom_id res chain seq x y z
N MET A 1 0.18 46.98 10.02
CA MET A 1 -0.29 45.73 10.67
C MET A 1 0.03 44.42 9.91
N SER A 2 0.97 44.40 8.94
CA SER A 2 1.24 43.19 8.13
C SER A 2 2.39 42.29 8.63
N SER A 3 3.29 42.80 9.48
CA SER A 3 4.54 42.10 9.86
C SER A 3 4.34 40.96 10.86
N SER A 4 3.42 41.10 11.81
CA SER A 4 3.22 40.10 12.88
C SER A 4 2.66 38.77 12.36
N LYS A 5 1.79 38.81 11.33
CA LYS A 5 1.22 37.59 10.72
C LYS A 5 2.27 36.72 10.00
N THR A 6 3.30 37.35 9.42
CA THR A 6 4.38 36.65 8.72
C THR A 6 5.35 35.99 9.71
N VAL A 7 5.64 36.65 10.83
CA VAL A 7 6.52 36.12 11.89
C VAL A 7 5.89 34.88 12.55
N THR A 8 4.58 34.90 12.81
CA THR A 8 3.88 33.75 13.40
C THR A 8 3.80 32.56 12.43
N ARG A 9 3.56 32.80 11.14
CA ARG A 9 3.61 31.75 10.10
C ARG A 9 5.01 31.14 9.97
N GLY A 10 6.06 31.95 10.03
CA GLY A 10 7.45 31.48 10.00
C GLY A 10 7.79 30.56 11.18
N ARG A 11 7.30 30.88 12.40
CA ARG A 11 7.50 30.02 13.59
C ARG A 11 6.76 28.69 13.50
N PHE A 12 5.54 28.67 12.96
CA PHE A 12 4.79 27.43 12.74
C PHE A 12 5.41 26.56 11.65
N LEU A 13 5.94 27.14 10.58
CA LEU A 13 6.58 26.39 9.49
C LEU A 13 8.02 25.95 9.82
N ALA A 14 8.72 26.64 10.72
CA ALA A 14 10.10 26.31 11.10
C ALA A 14 10.33 24.84 11.48
N PRO A 15 9.51 24.18 12.34
CA PRO A 15 9.69 22.76 12.61
C PRO A 15 9.50 21.88 11.37
N PHE A 16 8.50 22.18 10.53
CA PHE A 16 8.26 21.44 9.28
C PHE A 16 9.42 21.59 8.29
N CYS A 17 9.95 22.81 8.12
CA CYS A 17 11.13 23.05 7.29
C CYS A 17 12.36 22.32 7.81
N LYS A 18 12.59 22.29 9.14
CA LYS A 18 13.70 21.52 9.73
C LYS A 18 13.57 20.02 9.45
N VAL A 19 12.35 19.47 9.56
CA VAL A 19 12.08 18.06 9.25
C VAL A 19 12.27 17.79 7.75
N ALA A 20 11.74 18.64 6.88
CA ALA A 20 11.90 18.54 5.43
C ALA A 20 13.39 18.57 5.03
N CYS A 21 14.18 19.53 5.52
CA CYS A 21 15.61 19.60 5.25
C CYS A 21 16.37 18.37 5.81
N LYS A 22 15.95 17.80 6.95
CA LYS A 22 16.56 16.58 7.49
C LYS A 22 16.27 15.37 6.59
N ILE A 23 15.04 15.27 6.08
CA ILE A 23 14.63 14.23 5.12
C ILE A 23 15.39 14.40 3.81
N GLU A 24 15.49 15.61 3.28
CA GLU A 24 16.22 15.93 2.07
C GLU A 24 17.71 15.56 2.20
N LYS A 25 18.40 16.05 3.24
CA LYS A 25 19.82 15.72 3.49
C LYS A 25 20.06 14.22 3.69
N ARG A 26 19.08 13.49 4.22
CA ARG A 26 19.15 12.02 4.34
C ARG A 26 18.97 11.36 2.98
N SER A 27 18.04 11.86 2.18
CA SER A 27 17.73 11.31 0.85
C SER A 27 18.86 11.56 -0.14
N ALA A 28 19.46 12.75 -0.15
CA ALA A 28 20.64 13.07 -0.95
C ALA A 28 21.82 12.13 -0.62
N ARG A 29 22.05 11.85 0.67
CA ARG A 29 23.08 10.88 1.10
C ARG A 29 22.80 9.46 0.58
N LYS A 30 21.55 9.03 0.59
CA LYS A 30 21.16 7.73 0.03
C LYS A 30 21.25 7.70 -1.50
N LEU A 31 20.94 8.82 -2.16
CA LEU A 31 21.04 8.94 -3.62
C LEU A 31 22.48 8.78 -4.10
N ASN A 32 23.46 9.23 -3.31
CA ASN A 32 24.89 9.02 -3.62
C ASN A 32 25.36 7.56 -3.45
N ALA A 33 24.57 6.73 -2.76
CA ALA A 33 24.87 5.32 -2.52
C ALA A 33 24.04 4.38 -3.40
N VAL A 34 23.32 4.90 -4.40
CA VAL A 34 22.57 4.06 -5.34
C VAL A 34 23.52 3.32 -6.27
N ASP A 35 23.05 2.17 -6.75
CA ASP A 35 23.77 1.38 -7.76
C ASP A 35 24.09 2.21 -9.01
N ALA A 36 25.23 1.93 -9.64
CA ALA A 36 25.72 2.67 -10.80
C ALA A 36 24.72 2.68 -11.97
N CYS A 37 23.96 1.60 -12.16
CA CYS A 37 22.93 1.52 -13.19
C CYS A 37 21.78 2.52 -12.95
N ILE A 38 21.37 2.65 -11.68
CA ILE A 38 20.32 3.59 -11.27
C ILE A 38 20.83 5.03 -11.39
N ALA A 39 22.06 5.30 -10.94
CA ALA A 39 22.68 6.61 -11.05
C ALA A 39 22.76 7.08 -12.52
N LYS A 40 23.18 6.17 -13.42
CA LYS A 40 23.22 6.44 -14.86
C LYS A 40 21.82 6.76 -15.42
N THR A 41 20.83 5.95 -15.08
CA THR A 41 19.43 6.15 -15.51
C THR A 41 18.89 7.51 -15.05
N ILE A 42 19.19 7.91 -13.80
CA ILE A 42 18.80 9.22 -13.27
C ILE A 42 19.50 10.35 -14.02
N ALA A 43 20.79 10.22 -14.30
CA ALA A 43 21.55 11.22 -15.05
C ALA A 43 21.00 11.39 -16.48
N GLU A 44 20.65 10.31 -17.18
CA GLU A 44 20.04 10.34 -18.52
C GLU A 44 18.67 11.02 -18.53
N HIS A 45 17.83 10.76 -17.53
CA HIS A 45 16.53 11.42 -17.39
C HIS A 45 16.68 12.90 -17.03
N ASN A 46 17.60 13.23 -16.11
CA ASN A 46 17.91 14.63 -15.78
C ASN A 46 18.44 15.40 -16.99
N ALA A 47 19.30 14.78 -17.81
CA ALA A 47 19.84 15.39 -19.03
C ALA A 47 18.76 15.62 -20.12
N SER A 48 17.77 14.73 -20.20
CA SER A 48 16.64 14.87 -21.14
C SER A 48 15.49 15.74 -20.61
N GLY A 49 15.59 16.25 -19.37
CA GLY A 49 14.51 17.02 -18.73
C GLY A 49 13.29 16.18 -18.36
N THR A 50 13.45 14.86 -18.24
CA THR A 50 12.39 13.92 -17.87
C THR A 50 12.60 13.35 -16.47
N ASP A 51 11.54 12.78 -15.86
CA ASP A 51 11.62 12.16 -14.54
C ASP A 51 11.81 10.63 -14.66
N ALA A 52 12.94 10.14 -14.12
CA ALA A 52 13.27 8.72 -14.08
C ALA A 52 12.22 7.88 -13.32
N ALA A 53 11.62 8.41 -12.25
CA ALA A 53 10.62 7.70 -11.45
C ALA A 53 9.31 7.51 -12.24
N VAL A 54 8.89 8.55 -12.98
CA VAL A 54 7.70 8.48 -13.86
C VAL A 54 7.93 7.50 -15.00
N SER A 55 9.10 7.57 -15.65
CA SER A 55 9.48 6.65 -16.72
C SER A 55 9.52 5.19 -16.25
N SER A 56 10.15 4.93 -15.10
CA SER A 56 10.20 3.60 -14.48
C SER A 56 8.81 3.08 -14.13
N THR A 57 7.93 3.93 -13.59
CA THR A 57 6.54 3.56 -13.26
C THR A 57 5.75 3.19 -14.52
N LYS A 58 5.88 3.97 -15.60
CA LYS A 58 5.24 3.65 -16.89
C LYS A 58 5.72 2.30 -17.43
N ARG A 59 7.03 2.05 -17.41
CA ARG A 59 7.62 0.77 -17.82
C ARG A 59 7.08 -0.38 -16.97
N TYR A 60 7.08 -0.22 -15.64
CA TYR A 60 6.54 -1.23 -14.73
C TYR A 60 5.08 -1.55 -15.03
N ILE A 61 4.21 -0.54 -15.18
CA ILE A 61 2.78 -0.76 -15.50
C ILE A 61 2.62 -1.48 -16.84
N TYR A 62 3.40 -1.10 -17.85
CA TYR A 62 3.38 -1.76 -19.16
C TYR A 62 3.78 -3.24 -19.06
N GLU A 63 4.87 -3.54 -18.37
CA GLU A 63 5.31 -4.92 -18.12
C GLU A 63 4.28 -5.70 -17.31
N GLN A 64 3.67 -5.11 -16.28
CA GLN A 64 2.62 -5.75 -15.49
C GLN A 64 1.39 -6.11 -16.34
N LYS A 65 1.02 -5.26 -17.30
CA LYS A 65 -0.09 -5.56 -18.24
C LYS A 65 0.22 -6.77 -19.11
N GLN A 66 1.44 -6.87 -19.62
CA GLN A 66 1.85 -8.02 -20.44
C GLN A 66 1.95 -9.30 -19.59
N LEU A 67 2.48 -9.19 -18.37
CA LEU A 67 2.59 -10.30 -17.44
C LEU A 67 1.23 -10.77 -16.90
N PHE A 68 0.15 -10.02 -17.10
CA PHE A 68 -1.18 -10.41 -16.64
C PHE A 68 -1.63 -11.74 -17.27
N HIS A 69 -1.49 -11.89 -18.58
CA HIS A 69 -1.85 -13.15 -19.28
C HIS A 69 -0.97 -14.32 -18.81
N TYR A 70 0.33 -14.08 -18.66
CA TYR A 70 1.26 -15.05 -18.10
C TYR A 70 0.82 -15.50 -16.70
N ARG A 71 0.40 -14.57 -15.83
CA ARG A 71 -0.08 -14.89 -14.48
C ARG A 71 -1.37 -15.70 -14.49
N VAL A 72 -2.29 -15.43 -15.41
CA VAL A 72 -3.52 -16.22 -15.55
C VAL A 72 -3.19 -17.66 -15.92
N VAL A 73 -2.35 -17.89 -16.94
CA VAL A 73 -1.94 -19.24 -17.34
C VAL A 73 -1.22 -19.94 -16.19
N ARG A 74 -0.24 -19.27 -15.58
CA ARG A 74 0.50 -19.81 -14.44
C ARG A 74 -0.41 -20.17 -13.26
N PHE A 75 -1.43 -19.37 -12.98
CA PHE A 75 -2.41 -19.67 -11.94
C PHE A 75 -3.13 -20.99 -12.21
N PHE A 76 -3.60 -21.22 -13.44
CA PHE A 76 -4.24 -22.50 -13.78
C PHE A 76 -3.26 -23.68 -13.72
N ASP A 77 -2.01 -23.48 -14.14
CA ASP A 77 -0.96 -24.51 -14.01
C ASP A 77 -0.70 -24.84 -12.54
N GLU A 78 -0.63 -23.84 -11.67
CA GLU A 78 -0.48 -24.01 -10.22
C GLU A 78 -1.70 -24.73 -9.61
N CYS A 79 -2.93 -24.38 -10.01
CA CYS A 79 -4.13 -25.11 -9.59
C CYS A 79 -4.10 -26.58 -10.02
N ARG A 80 -3.64 -26.87 -11.24
CA ARG A 80 -3.49 -28.25 -11.74
C ARG A 80 -2.42 -29.02 -10.96
N TYR A 81 -1.32 -28.36 -10.60
CA TYR A 81 -0.26 -28.95 -9.79
C TYR A 81 -0.69 -29.24 -8.35
N LEU A 82 -1.53 -28.36 -7.77
CA LEU A 82 -2.17 -28.63 -6.48
C LEU A 82 -3.16 -29.80 -6.59
N ALA A 83 -3.97 -29.82 -7.65
CA ALA A 83 -4.97 -30.87 -7.88
C ALA A 83 -4.35 -32.25 -8.19
N SER A 84 -3.13 -32.29 -8.76
CA SER A 84 -2.42 -33.55 -8.99
C SER A 84 -1.87 -34.18 -7.71
N GLY A 85 -1.83 -33.45 -6.60
CA GLY A 85 -1.28 -33.91 -5.31
C GLY A 85 0.25 -33.94 -5.25
N GLU A 86 0.94 -33.75 -6.39
CA GLU A 86 2.42 -33.73 -6.45
C GLU A 86 3.02 -32.65 -5.57
N TYR A 87 2.35 -31.49 -5.43
CA TYR A 87 2.73 -30.41 -4.53
C TYR A 87 3.00 -30.89 -3.09
N PHE A 88 2.19 -31.83 -2.60
CA PHE A 88 2.27 -32.28 -1.21
C PHE A 88 3.33 -33.39 -1.00
N ARG A 89 3.88 -33.98 -2.07
CA ARG A 89 4.85 -35.09 -1.96
C ARG A 89 6.20 -34.66 -1.40
N THR A 90 6.61 -33.42 -1.68
CA THR A 90 7.87 -32.84 -1.18
C THR A 90 7.62 -31.58 -0.35
N TYR A 91 6.51 -31.57 0.40
CA TYR A 91 6.09 -30.41 1.16
C TYR A 91 7.06 -30.10 2.30
N SER A 92 7.58 -28.88 2.33
CA SER A 92 8.53 -28.43 3.34
C SER A 92 7.95 -27.33 4.23
N PHE A 93 8.63 -27.04 5.35
CA PHE A 93 8.25 -25.91 6.21
C PHE A 93 8.27 -24.56 5.47
N LYS A 94 9.12 -24.43 4.43
CA LYS A 94 9.15 -23.23 3.60
C LYS A 94 7.83 -23.06 2.84
N ASP A 95 7.29 -24.14 2.30
CA ASP A 95 6.03 -24.15 1.55
C ASP A 95 4.86 -23.81 2.48
N PHE A 96 4.87 -24.36 3.70
CA PHE A 96 3.93 -24.00 4.76
C PHE A 96 3.90 -22.50 5.08
N VAL A 97 5.06 -21.86 5.20
CA VAL A 97 5.14 -20.40 5.41
C VAL A 97 4.57 -19.63 4.22
N TRP A 98 4.78 -20.11 2.99
CA TRP A 98 4.20 -19.49 1.79
C TRP A 98 2.67 -19.65 1.75
N ASP A 99 2.16 -20.83 2.10
CA ASP A 99 0.72 -21.10 2.15
C ASP A 99 0.03 -20.24 3.21
N ILE A 100 0.59 -20.12 4.43
CA ILE A 100 0.06 -19.22 5.46
C ILE A 100 0.00 -17.77 4.94
N ARG A 101 1.04 -17.30 4.25
CA ARG A 101 1.05 -15.95 3.67
C ARG A 101 -0.02 -15.80 2.58
N PHE A 102 -0.25 -16.83 1.78
CA PHE A 102 -1.33 -16.85 0.80
C PHE A 102 -2.70 -16.79 1.47
N PHE A 103 -2.97 -17.67 2.44
CA PHE A 103 -4.21 -17.69 3.21
C PHE A 103 -4.47 -16.38 3.95
N THR A 104 -3.44 -15.77 4.54
CA THR A 104 -3.57 -14.47 5.22
C THR A 104 -4.01 -13.36 4.26
N LYS A 105 -3.46 -13.35 3.03
CA LYS A 105 -3.87 -12.39 1.99
C LYS A 105 -5.31 -12.65 1.52
N PHE A 106 -5.67 -13.93 1.37
CA PHE A 106 -7.03 -14.30 0.99
C PHE A 106 -8.04 -13.91 2.07
N LEU A 107 -7.72 -14.14 3.35
CA LEU A 107 -8.54 -13.70 4.49
C LEU A 107 -8.69 -12.18 4.53
N LEU A 108 -7.64 -11.42 4.26
CA LEU A 108 -7.71 -9.96 4.16
C LEU A 108 -8.65 -9.52 3.03
N LEU A 109 -8.55 -10.14 1.85
CA LEU A 109 -9.45 -9.86 0.72
C LEU A 109 -10.90 -10.24 1.04
N PHE A 110 -11.12 -11.34 1.76
CA PHE A 110 -12.44 -11.73 2.25
C PHE A 110 -13.01 -10.68 3.21
N ILE A 111 -12.25 -10.23 4.21
CA ILE A 111 -12.68 -9.17 5.14
C ILE A 111 -13.02 -7.90 4.36
N LEU A 112 -12.12 -7.42 3.48
CA LEU A 112 -12.39 -6.24 2.64
C LEU A 112 -13.67 -6.43 1.80
N GLY A 113 -13.84 -7.60 1.17
CA GLY A 113 -15.04 -7.94 0.41
C GLY A 113 -16.31 -7.87 1.26
N THR A 114 -16.29 -8.38 2.50
CA THR A 114 -17.43 -8.28 3.42
C THR A 114 -17.72 -6.84 3.85
N LEU A 115 -16.70 -6.02 4.09
CA LEU A 115 -16.88 -4.60 4.43
C LEU A 115 -17.48 -3.82 3.25
N PHE A 116 -16.99 -4.06 2.03
CA PHE A 116 -17.54 -3.44 0.81
C PHE A 116 -18.96 -3.91 0.50
N GLY A 117 -19.24 -5.21 0.62
CA GLY A 117 -20.57 -5.78 0.40
C GLY A 117 -21.59 -5.26 1.42
N ARG A 118 -21.17 -5.05 2.67
CA ARG A 118 -22.02 -4.46 3.73
C ARG A 118 -22.10 -2.94 3.68
N GLN A 119 -21.26 -2.29 2.85
CA GLN A 119 -21.13 -0.83 2.77
C GLN A 119 -20.86 -0.14 4.12
N SER A 120 -20.34 -0.88 5.11
CA SER A 120 -20.09 -0.40 6.46
C SER A 120 -18.85 -1.06 7.04
N ILE A 121 -18.02 -0.25 7.69
CA ILE A 121 -16.82 -0.69 8.41
C ILE A 121 -17.21 -1.38 9.72
N PHE A 122 -18.36 -1.01 10.29
CA PHE A 122 -18.83 -1.56 11.55
C PHE A 122 -19.44 -2.94 11.34
N PRO A 123 -19.27 -3.90 12.27
CA PRO A 123 -20.00 -5.17 12.24
C PRO A 123 -21.53 -4.93 12.31
N PRO A 124 -22.38 -5.88 11.89
CA PRO A 124 -23.81 -5.77 12.11
C PRO A 124 -24.01 -5.75 13.63
N ILE A 125 -24.74 -4.76 14.11
CA ILE A 125 -25.11 -4.65 15.51
C ILE A 125 -26.53 -5.19 15.59
N ASP A 126 -26.76 -6.20 16.44
CA ASP A 126 -28.11 -6.70 16.66
C ASP A 126 -29.00 -5.54 17.18
N PRO A 127 -30.25 -5.42 16.71
CA PRO A 127 -31.14 -4.34 17.09
C PRO A 127 -31.40 -4.33 18.61
N ASP A 128 -31.41 -5.50 19.24
CA ASP A 128 -31.62 -5.67 20.68
C ASP A 128 -30.31 -5.61 21.49
N SER A 129 -29.17 -5.35 20.85
CA SER A 129 -27.92 -5.24 21.58
C SER A 129 -27.93 -3.98 22.45
N PRO A 130 -27.31 -4.02 23.65
CA PRO A 130 -27.19 -2.85 24.52
C PRO A 130 -26.55 -1.62 23.83
N LEU A 131 -25.73 -1.86 22.80
CA LEU A 131 -25.06 -0.81 22.04
C LEU A 131 -26.01 -0.11 21.05
N ALA A 132 -26.92 -0.84 20.40
CA ALA A 132 -27.97 -0.26 19.56
C ALA A 132 -28.94 0.59 20.39
N LEU A 133 -29.43 0.05 21.51
CA LEU A 133 -30.31 0.76 22.45
C LEU A 133 -29.64 2.02 23.04
N ALA A 134 -28.34 1.95 23.31
CA ALA A 134 -27.57 3.11 23.79
C ALA A 134 -27.37 4.18 22.71
N LEU A 135 -27.23 3.80 21.43
CA LEU A 135 -27.16 4.74 20.31
C LEU A 135 -28.52 5.44 20.10
N GLU A 136 -29.62 4.69 20.18
CA GLU A 136 -30.97 5.22 20.03
C GLU A 136 -31.32 6.24 21.12
N SER A 137 -30.90 5.97 22.36
CA SER A 137 -31.14 6.86 23.51
C SER A 137 -30.16 8.03 23.66
N LYS A 138 -28.98 8.00 23.03
CA LYS A 138 -27.96 9.07 23.17
C LYS A 138 -27.77 9.97 21.96
N VAL A 139 -28.24 9.58 20.77
CA VAL A 139 -27.96 10.33 19.53
C VAL A 139 -28.99 11.44 19.29
N ASN A 140 -30.11 11.48 20.01
CA ASN A 140 -31.07 12.57 19.90
C ASN A 140 -31.05 13.53 21.12
N PRO A 141 -30.44 14.72 21.01
CA PRO A 141 -30.55 15.76 22.05
C PRO A 141 -31.90 16.49 22.05
N ASN A 142 -32.85 16.12 21.17
CA ASN A 142 -34.15 16.79 21.00
C ASN A 142 -35.37 15.95 21.40
N TYR A 143 -35.21 14.91 22.22
CA TYR A 143 -36.32 14.23 22.91
C TYR A 143 -36.04 14.13 24.41
#